data_AF-R4UJC0-F1
#
_entry.id   AF-R4UJC0-F1
#
_cell.length_a   1.000
_cell.length_b   1.000
_cell.length_c   1.000
_cell.angle_alpha   90.00
_cell.angle_beta   90.00
_cell.angle_gamma   90.00
#
_symmetry.space_group_name_H-M   'P 1'
#
loop_
_entity.id
_entity.type
_entity.pdbx_description
1 polymer ?
#
loop_
_entity_poly.entity_id
_entity_poly.type
_entity_poly.pdbx_seq_one_letter_code
_entity_poly.pdbx_strand_id
1 'polypeptide(L)'
;MVKTTKNLVLIIILVSAIVAGTIIGIVVWYFTSVASQQNPYATNCLLYQNHSSEKVDLSRENNSEELLNQLASDNLILNNQHRVVPDINNDDVALIKRCESNMIYKASSQAVNNFNKLVSNPKFTDLRQIEQALRNNSYYQYELTSLSQQADFGDQVNFKNNILKFYNAFYNLYGQEMFEKLLYNIQILDVLEDSIAYTNRLADRRGFFQCIVFGPLVGQASLSKKQYDQGWWAAPDNSEVVVHETGHALANFAYILKGSRNLIHSNFNPKPGVCSKLDSIGGDVEIYVNKVDPNDYLVKYLGERAGISSAFPKQQTLAAWSFVQSEYGRSGVKNYGGNSELFAESFVQWFLTPDDKKGLNWEILNEFFTSALKDNYLLS
;
A
#
# COMPACT_ATOMS: atom_id res chain seq x y z
N MET A 1 35.49 68.02 21.86
CA MET A 1 36.12 66.89 21.13
C MET A 1 35.65 65.51 21.61
N VAL A 2 35.59 65.21 22.92
CA VAL A 2 35.26 63.86 23.44
C VAL A 2 33.85 63.34 23.08
N LYS A 3 32.85 64.23 22.94
CA LYS A 3 31.46 63.85 22.64
C LYS A 3 31.28 63.37 21.18
N THR A 4 32.02 63.98 20.25
CA THR A 4 31.98 63.67 18.82
C THR A 4 32.60 62.30 18.53
N THR A 5 33.67 61.96 19.24
CA THR A 5 34.34 60.65 19.12
C THR A 5 33.48 59.50 19.65
N LYS A 6 32.73 59.71 20.74
CA LYS A 6 31.79 58.70 21.27
C LYS A 6 30.64 58.40 20.30
N ASN A 7 30.07 59.43 19.67
CA ASN A 7 29.01 59.24 18.69
C ASN A 7 29.51 58.49 17.45
N LEU A 8 30.73 58.78 16.99
CA LEU A 8 31.33 58.07 15.86
C LEU A 8 31.54 56.57 16.16
N VAL A 9 32.04 56.23 17.35
CA VAL A 9 32.24 54.84 17.77
C VAL A 9 30.92 54.08 17.86
N LEU A 10 29.87 54.70 18.41
CA LEU A 10 28.52 54.10 18.48
C LEU A 10 27.93 53.85 17.09
N ILE A 11 28.10 54.79 16.15
CA ILE A 11 27.66 54.62 14.77
C ILE A 11 28.40 53.46 14.10
N ILE A 12 29.72 53.36 14.28
CA ILE A 12 30.52 52.26 13.73
C ILE A 12 30.04 50.91 14.28
N ILE A 13 29.84 50.79 15.58
CA ILE A 13 29.34 49.55 16.22
C ILE A 13 27.96 49.18 15.66
N LEU A 14 27.05 50.14 15.53
CA LEU A 14 25.70 49.90 15.02
C LEU A 14 25.73 49.43 13.55
N VAL A 15 26.52 50.09 12.70
CA VAL A 15 26.68 49.71 11.30
C VAL A 15 27.32 48.32 11.19
N SER A 16 28.37 48.04 11.97
CA SER A 16 29.00 46.71 12.00
C SER A 16 28.02 45.61 12.45
N ALA A 17 27.17 45.89 13.44
CA ALA A 17 26.15 44.95 13.91
C ALA A 17 25.07 44.68 12.86
N ILE A 18 24.61 45.72 12.14
CA ILE A 18 23.65 45.57 11.04
C ILE A 18 24.27 44.76 9.90
N VAL A 19 25.51 45.07 9.50
CA VAL A 19 26.20 44.33 8.43
C VAL A 19 26.41 42.87 8.81
N ALA A 20 26.88 42.60 10.03
CA ALA A 20 27.05 41.23 10.52
C ALA A 20 25.72 40.47 10.60
N GLY A 21 24.66 41.08 11.12
CA GLY A 21 23.33 40.48 11.19
C GLY A 21 22.76 40.18 9.80
N THR A 22 22.99 41.07 8.83
CA THR A 22 22.55 40.88 7.44
C THR A 22 23.30 39.74 6.75
N ILE A 23 24.63 39.67 6.93
CA ILE A 23 25.46 38.59 6.37
C ILE A 23 25.05 37.24 6.99
N ILE A 24 24.88 37.16 8.31
CA ILE A 24 24.42 35.95 8.99
C ILE A 24 23.03 35.56 8.48
N GLY A 25 22.11 36.52 8.33
CA GLY A 25 20.77 36.28 7.79
C GLY A 25 20.81 35.72 6.36
N ILE A 26 21.65 36.26 5.49
CA ILE A 26 21.82 35.78 4.11
C ILE A 26 22.45 34.39 4.09
N VAL A 27 23.46 34.12 4.93
CA VAL A 27 24.11 32.81 5.02
C VAL A 27 23.14 31.76 5.52
N VAL A 28 22.41 32.03 6.61
CA VAL A 28 21.37 31.14 7.13
C VAL A 28 20.28 30.92 6.08
N TRP A 29 19.79 31.99 5.44
CA TRP A 29 18.82 31.87 4.36
C TRP A 29 19.35 31.01 3.22
N TYR A 30 20.57 31.26 2.72
CA TYR A 30 21.18 30.49 1.64
C TYR A 30 21.33 29.00 2.00
N PHE A 31 21.85 28.67 3.18
CA PHE A 31 21.98 27.27 3.61
C PHE A 31 20.63 26.60 3.90
N THR A 32 19.62 27.32 4.35
CA THR A 32 18.29 26.75 4.60
C THR A 32 17.41 26.66 3.35
N SER A 33 17.58 27.57 2.37
CA SER A 33 16.72 27.67 1.18
C SER A 33 17.36 27.09 -0.08
N VAL A 34 18.68 27.24 -0.27
CA VAL A 34 19.38 26.75 -1.46
C VAL A 34 19.94 25.34 -1.24
N ALA A 35 20.41 25.01 -0.04
CA ALA A 35 20.83 23.63 0.26
C ALA A 35 19.66 22.65 0.48
N SER A 36 18.41 23.15 0.61
CA SER A 36 17.22 22.30 0.76
C SER A 36 16.44 22.05 -0.53
N GLN A 37 16.77 22.73 -1.64
CA GLN A 37 16.23 22.38 -2.96
C GLN A 37 17.05 21.25 -3.57
N GLN A 38 16.97 20.05 -2.99
CA GLN A 38 17.44 18.84 -3.66
C GLN A 38 16.67 18.69 -4.97
N ASN A 39 17.37 18.52 -6.10
CA ASN A 39 16.71 18.21 -7.36
C ASN A 39 16.04 16.82 -7.23
N PRO A 40 14.70 16.70 -7.35
CA PRO A 40 14.01 15.42 -7.15
C PRO A 40 14.40 14.35 -8.17
N TYR A 41 15.00 14.75 -9.30
CA TYR A 41 15.44 13.85 -10.36
C TYR A 41 16.88 13.36 -10.18
N ALA A 42 17.65 13.93 -9.24
CA ALA A 42 19.04 13.54 -8.96
C ALA A 42 19.18 12.18 -8.26
N THR A 43 18.06 11.52 -7.94
CA THR A 43 18.08 10.17 -7.41
C THR A 43 18.38 9.11 -8.48
N ASN A 44 19.13 8.09 -8.08
CA ASN A 44 19.31 6.87 -8.85
C ASN A 44 18.15 5.87 -8.67
N CYS A 45 17.16 6.16 -7.83
CA CYS A 45 16.14 5.21 -7.36
C CYS A 45 16.75 3.90 -6.81
N LEU A 46 17.97 3.98 -6.29
CA LEU A 46 18.68 2.84 -5.74
C LEU A 46 18.22 2.64 -4.30
N LEU A 47 17.35 1.65 -4.07
CA LEU A 47 16.79 1.42 -2.74
C LEU A 47 17.83 0.96 -1.71
N TYR A 48 18.81 0.20 -2.17
CA TYR A 48 19.82 -0.42 -1.33
C TYR A 48 21.19 -0.18 -1.96
N GLN A 49 22.13 0.38 -1.19
CA GLN A 49 23.49 0.62 -1.69
C GLN A 49 24.20 -0.69 -2.07
N ASN A 50 23.94 -1.75 -1.31
CA ASN A 50 24.43 -3.10 -1.57
C ASN A 50 23.27 -3.96 -2.02
N HIS A 51 23.21 -4.30 -3.31
CA HIS A 51 22.21 -5.22 -3.87
C HIS A 51 22.87 -6.21 -4.83
N SER A 52 22.15 -7.27 -5.17
CA SER A 52 22.61 -8.23 -6.17
C SER A 52 22.78 -7.58 -7.54
N SER A 53 23.83 -7.93 -8.29
CA SER A 53 23.93 -7.56 -9.70
C SER A 53 23.03 -8.41 -10.61
N GLU A 54 22.52 -9.54 -10.10
CA GLU A 54 21.58 -10.41 -10.79
C GLU A 54 20.21 -9.74 -10.89
N LYS A 55 19.58 -9.82 -12.06
CA LYS A 55 18.24 -9.29 -12.30
C LYS A 55 17.22 -10.42 -12.32
N VAL A 56 16.07 -10.21 -11.70
CA VAL A 56 14.89 -11.04 -11.86
C VAL A 56 14.14 -10.62 -13.12
N ASP A 57 13.55 -11.61 -13.78
CA ASP A 57 12.71 -11.37 -14.94
C ASP A 57 11.29 -11.05 -14.46
N LEU A 58 10.95 -9.77 -14.41
CA LEU A 58 9.60 -9.30 -14.09
C LEU A 58 8.69 -9.24 -15.32
N SER A 59 9.12 -9.75 -16.48
CA SER A 59 8.22 -9.87 -17.61
C SER A 59 7.09 -10.83 -17.26
N ARG A 60 5.86 -10.38 -17.55
CA ARG A 60 4.71 -11.29 -17.58
C ARG A 60 4.99 -12.29 -18.70
N GLU A 61 4.61 -13.56 -18.54
CA GLU A 61 4.95 -14.66 -19.47
C GLU A 61 4.66 -14.35 -20.95
N ASN A 62 3.86 -13.31 -21.24
CA ASN A 62 3.54 -12.82 -22.59
C ASN A 62 3.81 -11.33 -22.88
N ASN A 63 4.40 -10.50 -22.00
CA ASN A 63 4.53 -9.05 -22.28
C ASN A 63 5.62 -8.31 -21.48
N SER A 64 6.88 -8.39 -21.95
CA SER A 64 8.03 -7.76 -21.29
C SER A 64 8.19 -6.24 -21.50
N GLU A 65 7.41 -5.62 -22.40
CA GLU A 65 7.52 -4.18 -22.75
C GLU A 65 6.39 -3.30 -22.19
N GLU A 66 5.42 -3.89 -21.47
CA GLU A 66 4.12 -3.24 -21.26
C GLU A 66 4.14 -2.11 -20.24
N LEU A 67 5.04 -2.12 -19.27
CA LEU A 67 4.98 -1.21 -18.12
C LEU A 67 5.26 0.27 -18.49
N LEU A 68 6.26 0.50 -19.37
CA LEU A 68 6.61 1.83 -19.90
C LEU A 68 5.69 2.25 -21.05
N ASN A 69 5.17 1.28 -21.80
CA ASN A 69 4.18 1.54 -22.83
C ASN A 69 2.83 1.90 -22.19
N GLN A 70 2.36 1.22 -21.15
CA GLN A 70 1.10 1.51 -20.43
C GLN A 70 1.03 2.94 -19.90
N LEU A 71 2.12 3.46 -19.33
CA LEU A 71 2.21 4.85 -18.88
C LEU A 71 2.35 5.88 -20.03
N ALA A 72 2.63 5.45 -21.27
CA ALA A 72 2.87 6.32 -22.41
C ALA A 72 1.85 6.17 -23.56
N SER A 73 1.14 5.05 -23.63
CA SER A 73 0.22 4.65 -24.70
C SER A 73 -1.21 4.48 -24.22
N ASP A 74 -1.44 4.24 -22.92
CA ASP A 74 -2.80 4.07 -22.39
C ASP A 74 -3.37 5.39 -21.88
N ASN A 75 -4.14 6.04 -22.75
CA ASN A 75 -4.85 7.28 -22.46
C ASN A 75 -5.77 7.15 -21.23
N LEU A 76 -6.19 5.95 -20.81
CA LEU A 76 -7.05 5.78 -19.65
C LEU A 76 -6.27 5.87 -18.33
N ILE A 77 -5.15 5.16 -18.24
CA ILE A 77 -4.24 5.20 -17.08
C ILE A 77 -3.70 6.62 -16.92
N LEU A 78 -3.16 7.19 -17.99
CA LEU A 78 -2.70 8.57 -18.00
C LEU A 78 -3.83 9.55 -17.69
N ASN A 79 -5.05 9.40 -18.22
CA ASN A 79 -6.16 10.29 -17.84
C ASN A 79 -6.52 10.18 -16.36
N ASN A 80 -6.61 8.97 -15.81
CA ASN A 80 -6.95 8.75 -14.41
C ASN A 80 -5.83 9.28 -13.49
N GLN A 81 -4.57 9.17 -13.91
CA GLN A 81 -3.40 9.72 -13.22
C GLN A 81 -3.29 11.24 -13.36
N HIS A 82 -3.52 11.81 -14.54
CA HIS A 82 -3.50 13.25 -14.82
C HIS A 82 -4.56 14.03 -14.02
N ARG A 83 -5.66 13.38 -13.64
CA ARG A 83 -6.65 13.95 -12.73
C ARG A 83 -6.08 14.27 -11.34
N VAL A 84 -5.03 13.57 -10.91
CA VAL A 84 -4.42 13.70 -9.57
C VAL A 84 -3.01 14.30 -9.63
N VAL A 85 -2.23 13.96 -10.66
CA VAL A 85 -0.89 14.49 -10.93
C VAL A 85 -0.89 15.18 -12.29
N PRO A 86 -1.30 16.47 -12.35
CA PRO A 86 -1.25 17.22 -13.60
C PRO A 86 0.20 17.40 -14.08
N ASP A 87 0.34 17.59 -15.40
CA ASP A 87 1.60 18.04 -16.03
C ASP A 87 2.80 17.10 -15.85
N ILE A 88 2.63 15.80 -16.12
CA ILE A 88 3.75 14.85 -16.24
C ILE A 88 4.65 15.29 -17.42
N ASN A 89 5.95 15.47 -17.17
CA ASN A 89 6.91 15.93 -18.17
C ASN A 89 7.99 14.86 -18.49
N ASN A 90 8.94 15.21 -19.36
CA ASN A 90 10.00 14.26 -19.76
C ASN A 90 10.92 13.84 -18.60
N ASP A 91 11.15 14.70 -17.61
CA ASP A 91 11.98 14.36 -16.45
C ASP A 91 11.26 13.39 -15.51
N ASP A 92 9.94 13.55 -15.36
CA ASP A 92 9.08 12.59 -14.65
C ASP A 92 9.12 11.21 -15.32
N VAL A 93 9.02 11.15 -16.66
CA VAL A 93 9.15 9.89 -17.41
C VAL A 93 10.55 9.28 -17.24
N ALA A 94 11.59 10.11 -17.23
CA ALA A 94 12.97 9.65 -17.01
C ALA A 94 13.18 9.11 -15.58
N LEU A 95 12.53 9.71 -14.58
CA LEU A 95 12.52 9.21 -13.20
C LEU A 95 11.87 7.83 -13.12
N ILE A 96 10.68 7.66 -13.70
CA ILE A 96 9.95 6.38 -13.71
C ILE A 96 10.83 5.28 -14.32
N LYS A 97 11.39 5.51 -15.52
CA LYS A 97 12.29 4.56 -16.20
C LYS A 97 13.49 4.16 -15.33
N ARG A 98 14.09 5.14 -14.67
CA ARG A 98 15.25 4.93 -13.78
C ARG A 98 14.85 4.15 -12.52
N CYS A 99 13.69 4.44 -11.94
CA CYS A 99 13.14 3.65 -10.86
C CYS A 99 12.90 2.21 -11.32
N GLU A 100 12.09 1.94 -12.34
CA GLU A 100 11.78 0.58 -12.77
C GLU A 100 13.02 -0.27 -13.11
N SER A 101 14.01 0.32 -13.80
CA SER A 101 15.25 -0.38 -14.18
C SER A 101 16.15 -0.81 -13.01
N ASN A 102 16.05 -0.15 -11.85
CA ASN A 102 16.83 -0.48 -10.66
C ASN A 102 16.10 -1.42 -9.68
N MET A 103 14.82 -1.68 -9.90
CA MET A 103 14.02 -2.47 -8.96
C MET A 103 14.02 -3.96 -9.28
N ILE A 104 14.41 -4.29 -10.51
CA ILE A 104 14.48 -5.65 -11.03
C ILE A 104 15.72 -6.41 -10.54
N TYR A 105 16.59 -5.80 -9.74
CA TYR A 105 17.68 -6.55 -9.11
C TYR A 105 17.12 -7.52 -8.07
N LYS A 106 17.73 -8.70 -7.96
CA LYS A 106 17.26 -9.78 -7.09
C LYS A 106 17.27 -9.36 -5.62
N ALA A 107 16.17 -9.68 -4.93
CA ALA A 107 16.05 -9.47 -3.49
C ALA A 107 17.12 -10.25 -2.72
N SER A 108 17.47 -9.76 -1.54
CA SER A 108 18.41 -10.46 -0.66
C SER A 108 17.83 -11.81 -0.20
N SER A 109 18.67 -12.84 -0.17
CA SER A 109 18.26 -14.16 0.33
C SER A 109 17.77 -14.09 1.78
N GLN A 110 18.27 -13.13 2.56
CA GLN A 110 17.82 -12.91 3.94
C GLN A 110 16.36 -12.44 3.99
N ALA A 111 15.96 -11.47 3.15
CA ALA A 111 14.58 -11.00 3.07
C ALA A 111 13.64 -12.13 2.63
N VAL A 112 14.01 -12.89 1.60
CA VAL A 112 13.22 -14.04 1.10
C VAL A 112 13.07 -15.11 2.18
N ASN A 113 14.17 -15.48 2.86
CA ASN A 113 14.14 -16.48 3.93
C ASN A 113 13.28 -16.04 5.12
N ASN A 114 13.32 -14.76 5.49
CA ASN A 114 12.50 -14.23 6.58
C ASN A 114 11.02 -14.26 6.23
N PHE A 115 10.65 -13.91 5.00
CA PHE A 115 9.28 -14.07 4.52
C PHE A 115 8.85 -15.54 4.54
N ASN A 116 9.69 -16.46 4.05
CA ASN A 116 9.35 -17.88 4.01
C ASN A 116 9.14 -18.49 5.41
N LYS A 117 9.77 -17.94 6.46
CA LYS A 117 9.48 -18.33 7.86
C LYS A 117 8.08 -17.95 8.32
N LEU A 118 7.50 -16.85 7.80
CA LEU A 118 6.11 -16.48 8.08
C LEU A 118 5.15 -17.54 7.54
N VAL A 119 5.51 -18.15 6.41
CA VAL A 119 4.70 -19.14 5.73
C VAL A 119 4.90 -20.55 6.30
N SER A 120 6.11 -20.89 6.77
CA SER A 120 6.49 -22.27 7.12
C SER A 120 5.92 -22.80 8.44
N ASN A 121 5.34 -21.95 9.29
CA ASN A 121 4.83 -22.33 10.61
C ASN A 121 3.30 -22.21 10.64
N PRO A 122 2.55 -23.17 10.07
CA PRO A 122 1.11 -23.03 9.93
C PRO A 122 0.41 -23.09 11.30
N LYS A 123 -0.37 -22.05 11.61
CA LYS A 123 -1.36 -22.01 12.68
C LYS A 123 -2.62 -22.80 12.34
N PHE A 124 -3.04 -22.73 11.08
CA PHE A 124 -4.24 -23.34 10.53
C PHE A 124 -3.87 -24.41 9.52
N THR A 125 -4.54 -25.56 9.59
CA THR A 125 -4.33 -26.68 8.67
C THR A 125 -5.43 -26.84 7.63
N ASP A 126 -6.58 -26.17 7.81
CA ASP A 126 -7.66 -26.10 6.82
C ASP A 126 -8.45 -24.79 6.91
N LEU A 127 -9.30 -24.52 5.90
CA LEU A 127 -10.11 -23.31 5.83
C LEU A 127 -11.15 -23.23 6.95
N ARG A 128 -11.62 -24.36 7.47
CA ARG A 128 -12.61 -24.38 8.57
C ARG A 128 -12.00 -23.87 9.87
N GLN A 129 -10.72 -24.15 10.12
CA GLN A 129 -10.02 -23.58 11.27
C GLN A 129 -9.86 -22.06 11.17
N ILE A 130 -9.60 -21.54 9.97
CA ILE A 130 -9.57 -20.09 9.71
C ILE A 130 -10.95 -19.50 10.00
N GLU A 131 -12.01 -20.05 9.40
CA GLU A 131 -13.39 -19.61 9.64
C GLU A 131 -13.76 -19.68 11.12
N GLN A 132 -13.39 -20.75 11.83
CA GLN A 132 -13.64 -20.89 13.27
C GLN A 132 -12.92 -19.83 14.11
N ALA A 133 -11.68 -19.52 13.77
CA ALA A 133 -10.92 -18.47 14.46
C ALA A 133 -11.50 -17.07 14.20
N LEU A 134 -12.08 -16.84 13.02
CA LEU A 134 -12.78 -15.60 12.68
C LEU A 134 -14.22 -15.54 13.27
N ARG A 135 -14.88 -16.69 13.47
CA ARG A 135 -16.24 -16.83 14.03
C ARG A 135 -16.40 -16.39 15.49
N ASN A 136 -15.35 -15.93 16.17
CA ASN A 136 -15.46 -15.29 17.48
C ASN A 136 -16.40 -14.06 17.46
N ASN A 137 -16.74 -13.54 16.26
CA ASN A 137 -17.84 -12.63 16.03
C ASN A 137 -19.10 -13.42 15.59
N SER A 138 -19.98 -13.79 16.51
CA SER A 138 -21.18 -14.63 16.28
C SER A 138 -22.17 -14.11 15.24
N TYR A 139 -21.94 -12.92 14.70
CA TYR A 139 -22.83 -12.21 13.78
C TYR A 139 -22.49 -12.43 12.31
N TYR A 140 -21.30 -12.97 12.00
CA TYR A 140 -20.78 -13.01 10.65
C TYR A 140 -20.37 -14.41 10.21
N GLN A 141 -20.75 -14.72 8.98
CA GLN A 141 -20.36 -15.95 8.32
C GLN A 141 -19.10 -15.67 7.52
N TYR A 142 -18.14 -16.58 7.60
CA TYR A 142 -16.98 -16.60 6.73
C TYR A 142 -17.14 -17.81 5.85
N GLU A 143 -17.20 -17.59 4.55
CA GLU A 143 -17.52 -18.61 3.56
C GLU A 143 -16.29 -19.05 2.75
N LEU A 144 -15.09 -19.05 3.35
CA LEU A 144 -13.85 -19.41 2.65
C LEU A 144 -13.89 -20.83 2.06
N THR A 145 -14.52 -21.77 2.77
CA THR A 145 -14.74 -23.14 2.31
C THR A 145 -15.66 -23.17 1.10
N SER A 146 -16.75 -22.39 1.10
CA SER A 146 -17.67 -22.26 -0.04
C SER A 146 -16.97 -21.57 -1.21
N LEU A 147 -16.18 -20.53 -0.96
CA LEU A 147 -15.37 -19.80 -1.93
C LEU A 147 -14.42 -20.74 -2.67
N SER A 148 -13.72 -21.60 -1.91
CA SER A 148 -12.81 -22.59 -2.47
C SER A 148 -13.51 -23.65 -3.33
N GLN A 149 -14.78 -23.94 -3.07
CA GLN A 149 -15.57 -24.87 -3.88
C GLN A 149 -16.05 -24.24 -5.19
N GLN A 150 -16.16 -22.91 -5.25
CA GLN A 150 -16.53 -22.16 -6.46
C GLN A 150 -15.37 -21.99 -7.45
N ALA A 151 -14.14 -22.31 -7.05
CA ALA A 151 -13.00 -22.23 -7.93
C ALA A 151 -13.08 -23.24 -9.10
N ASP A 152 -12.48 -22.86 -10.24
CA ASP A 152 -12.50 -23.63 -11.49
C ASP A 152 -12.14 -25.12 -11.26
N PHE A 153 -12.81 -26.02 -11.98
CA PHE A 153 -12.61 -27.46 -11.85
C PHE A 153 -11.14 -27.82 -12.15
N GLY A 154 -10.41 -28.29 -11.13
CA GLY A 154 -8.98 -28.60 -11.19
C GLY A 154 -8.08 -27.63 -10.42
N ASP A 155 -8.57 -26.45 -10.05
CA ASP A 155 -7.77 -25.44 -9.36
C ASP A 155 -8.20 -25.17 -7.90
N GLN A 156 -9.29 -25.79 -7.46
CA GLN A 156 -9.79 -25.72 -6.08
C GLN A 156 -8.74 -26.04 -5.02
N VAL A 157 -7.86 -27.02 -5.28
CA VAL A 157 -6.79 -27.42 -4.35
C VAL A 157 -5.73 -26.32 -4.25
N ASN A 158 -5.32 -25.73 -5.38
CA ASN A 158 -4.33 -24.65 -5.38
C ASN A 158 -4.91 -23.40 -4.73
N PHE A 159 -6.13 -22.99 -5.09
CA PHE A 159 -6.83 -21.87 -4.48
C PHE A 159 -6.93 -22.02 -2.96
N LYS A 160 -7.36 -23.21 -2.49
CA LYS A 160 -7.39 -23.56 -1.07
C LYS A 160 -6.03 -23.40 -0.41
N ASN A 161 -4.98 -23.98 -1.02
CA ASN A 161 -3.63 -23.96 -0.46
C ASN A 161 -3.08 -22.53 -0.39
N ASN A 162 -3.37 -21.69 -1.40
CA ASN A 162 -2.95 -20.30 -1.45
C ASN A 162 -3.66 -19.46 -0.38
N ILE A 163 -4.98 -19.63 -0.19
CA ILE A 163 -5.71 -18.99 0.92
C ILE A 163 -5.15 -19.44 2.28
N LEU A 164 -4.89 -20.74 2.44
CA LEU A 164 -4.34 -21.26 3.69
C LEU A 164 -2.95 -20.70 3.97
N LYS A 165 -2.09 -20.64 2.93
CA LYS A 165 -0.75 -20.03 2.98
C LYS A 165 -0.85 -18.56 3.40
N PHE A 166 -1.77 -17.82 2.79
CA PHE A 166 -2.03 -16.41 3.07
C PHE A 166 -2.41 -16.15 4.53
N TYR A 167 -3.48 -16.77 5.01
CA TYR A 167 -3.97 -16.50 6.37
C TYR A 167 -3.00 -16.98 7.45
N ASN A 168 -2.22 -18.04 7.20
CA ASN A 168 -1.15 -18.45 8.12
C ASN A 168 -0.04 -17.40 8.23
N ALA A 169 0.45 -16.92 7.09
CA ALA A 169 1.48 -15.88 7.07
C ALA A 169 0.97 -14.56 7.67
N PHE A 170 -0.28 -14.18 7.37
CA PHE A 170 -0.93 -13.02 7.96
C PHE A 170 -1.00 -13.13 9.49
N TYR A 171 -1.49 -14.27 10.01
CA TYR A 171 -1.57 -14.52 11.45
C TYR A 171 -0.19 -14.48 12.11
N ASN A 172 0.81 -15.10 11.49
CA ASN A 172 2.18 -15.11 12.02
C ASN A 172 2.82 -13.73 12.04
N LEU A 173 2.45 -12.85 11.11
CA LEU A 173 3.02 -11.50 11.02
C LEU A 173 2.34 -10.52 11.99
N TYR A 174 1.02 -10.45 11.95
CA TYR A 174 0.25 -9.43 12.67
C TYR A 174 -0.39 -9.93 13.97
N GLY A 175 -0.39 -11.24 14.20
CA GLY A 175 -0.90 -11.85 15.42
C GLY A 175 -2.42 -12.03 15.44
N GLN A 176 -2.87 -12.67 16.52
CA GLN A 176 -4.27 -13.04 16.73
C GLN A 176 -5.22 -11.83 16.80
N GLU A 177 -4.82 -10.77 17.51
CA GLU A 177 -5.68 -9.59 17.67
C GLU A 177 -6.04 -8.96 16.33
N MET A 178 -5.03 -8.78 15.46
CA MET A 178 -5.25 -8.29 14.11
C MET A 178 -6.15 -9.24 13.32
N PHE A 179 -5.82 -10.53 13.34
CA PHE A 179 -6.54 -11.55 12.58
C PHE A 179 -8.04 -11.59 12.94
N GLU A 180 -8.38 -11.55 14.22
CA GLU A 180 -9.77 -11.60 14.70
C GLU A 180 -10.56 -10.31 14.43
N LYS A 181 -9.89 -9.15 14.43
CA LYS A 181 -10.54 -7.82 14.29
C LYS A 181 -10.53 -7.26 12.87
N LEU A 182 -9.71 -7.81 11.97
CA LEU A 182 -9.55 -7.26 10.62
C LEU A 182 -10.79 -7.48 9.77
N LEU A 183 -11.35 -8.67 9.84
CA LEU A 183 -12.37 -9.11 8.90
C LEU A 183 -13.63 -9.27 9.70
N TYR A 184 -14.54 -8.30 9.67
CA TYR A 184 -15.81 -8.45 10.37
C TYR A 184 -16.73 -9.40 9.62
N ASN A 185 -16.79 -9.31 8.29
CA ASN A 185 -17.64 -10.18 7.48
C ASN A 185 -16.98 -10.46 6.12
N ILE A 186 -17.04 -11.72 5.70
CA ILE A 186 -16.72 -12.17 4.35
C ILE A 186 -17.96 -12.84 3.78
N GLN A 187 -18.64 -12.17 2.85
CA GLN A 187 -19.88 -12.67 2.26
C GLN A 187 -19.71 -12.97 0.78
N ILE A 188 -20.24 -14.10 0.31
CA ILE A 188 -20.45 -14.32 -1.12
C ILE A 188 -21.88 -13.88 -1.47
N LEU A 189 -22.03 -12.89 -2.35
CA LEU A 189 -23.34 -12.43 -2.82
C LEU A 189 -23.59 -12.92 -4.25
N ASP A 190 -24.79 -13.44 -4.50
CA ASP A 190 -25.28 -13.72 -5.86
C ASP A 190 -25.53 -12.44 -6.70
N VAL A 191 -25.36 -11.26 -6.10
CA VAL A 191 -26.06 -10.04 -6.53
C VAL A 191 -25.11 -8.87 -6.81
N LEU A 192 -24.16 -9.06 -7.72
CA LEU A 192 -23.61 -7.98 -8.55
C LEU A 192 -23.18 -8.63 -9.88
N GLU A 193 -23.98 -8.46 -10.94
CA GLU A 193 -23.80 -9.18 -12.22
C GLU A 193 -22.41 -9.01 -12.86
N ASP A 194 -21.61 -8.02 -12.43
CA ASP A 194 -20.28 -7.73 -12.98
C ASP A 194 -19.15 -7.50 -11.95
N SER A 195 -19.39 -7.66 -10.63
CA SER A 195 -18.36 -7.36 -9.61
C SER A 195 -17.69 -8.60 -9.04
N ILE A 196 -16.36 -8.68 -9.14
CA ILE A 196 -15.55 -9.82 -8.68
C ILE A 196 -15.39 -9.79 -7.16
N ALA A 197 -15.18 -8.61 -6.59
CA ALA A 197 -15.20 -8.36 -5.15
C ALA A 197 -15.32 -6.86 -4.85
N TYR A 198 -15.63 -6.52 -3.60
CA TYR A 198 -15.35 -5.19 -3.06
C TYR A 198 -15.17 -5.22 -1.54
N THR A 199 -14.25 -4.40 -1.04
CA THR A 199 -14.14 -4.06 0.38
C THR A 199 -14.87 -2.75 0.63
N ASN A 200 -15.93 -2.79 1.42
CA ASN A 200 -16.61 -1.56 1.81
C ASN A 200 -15.93 -0.93 3.02
N ARG A 201 -15.52 0.33 2.86
CA ARG A 201 -15.11 1.23 3.94
C ARG A 201 -16.21 2.27 4.10
N LEU A 202 -16.95 2.20 5.19
CA LEU A 202 -17.87 3.27 5.57
C LEU A 202 -17.34 3.93 6.84
N ALA A 203 -17.03 5.23 6.71
CA ALA A 203 -16.64 6.11 7.80
C ALA A 203 -17.62 7.29 7.83
N ASP A 204 -18.43 7.37 8.88
CA ASP A 204 -19.19 8.57 9.21
C ASP A 204 -19.26 8.75 10.74
N ARG A 205 -20.12 9.67 11.23
CA ARG A 205 -20.29 9.93 12.68
C ARG A 205 -20.70 8.68 13.49
N ARG A 206 -21.15 7.61 12.82
CA ARG A 206 -21.63 6.37 13.41
C ARG A 206 -20.54 5.30 13.59
N GLY A 207 -19.36 5.48 12.99
CA GLY A 207 -18.20 4.61 13.26
C GLY A 207 -17.51 4.07 12.01
N PHE A 208 -16.70 3.01 12.22
CA PHE A 208 -15.90 2.35 11.20
C PHE A 208 -16.45 0.97 10.91
N PHE A 209 -16.68 0.63 9.65
CA PHE A 209 -17.08 -0.71 9.26
C PHE A 209 -16.23 -1.24 8.10
N GLN A 210 -15.89 -2.53 8.17
CA GLN A 210 -15.19 -3.26 7.10
C GLN A 210 -15.97 -4.51 6.74
N CYS A 211 -16.26 -4.66 5.45
CA CYS A 211 -16.89 -5.85 4.89
C CYS A 211 -16.16 -6.21 3.61
N ILE A 212 -15.80 -7.48 3.45
CA ILE A 212 -15.34 -7.98 2.16
C ILE A 212 -16.50 -8.76 1.54
N VAL A 213 -16.90 -8.35 0.35
CA VAL A 213 -17.88 -9.08 -0.46
C VAL A 213 -17.17 -9.68 -1.64
N PHE A 214 -17.40 -10.96 -1.86
CA PHE A 214 -16.95 -11.65 -3.07
C PHE A 214 -18.14 -11.94 -3.98
N GLY A 215 -17.93 -11.74 -5.28
CA GLY A 215 -18.85 -12.21 -6.31
C GLY A 215 -18.62 -13.68 -6.63
N PRO A 216 -19.53 -14.32 -7.39
CA PRO A 216 -19.46 -15.74 -7.71
C PRO A 216 -18.27 -16.13 -8.60
N LEU A 217 -17.59 -15.15 -9.23
CA LEU A 217 -16.47 -15.38 -10.16
C LEU A 217 -15.09 -15.28 -9.50
N VAL A 218 -15.02 -14.91 -8.21
CA VAL A 218 -13.76 -14.70 -7.47
C VAL A 218 -12.82 -15.91 -7.45
N GLY A 219 -13.35 -17.13 -7.53
CA GLY A 219 -12.55 -18.36 -7.56
C GLY A 219 -12.14 -18.79 -8.97
N GLN A 220 -12.59 -18.10 -10.02
CA GLN A 220 -12.33 -18.49 -11.41
C GLN A 220 -10.89 -18.14 -11.81
N ALA A 221 -9.99 -19.10 -11.64
CA ALA A 221 -8.59 -18.99 -11.99
C ALA A 221 -8.35 -18.55 -13.44
N SER A 222 -9.21 -18.98 -14.37
CA SER A 222 -9.17 -18.55 -15.77
C SER A 222 -9.43 -17.04 -15.95
N LEU A 223 -10.36 -16.48 -15.18
CA LEU A 223 -10.63 -15.03 -15.16
C LEU A 223 -9.47 -14.27 -14.51
N SER A 224 -9.01 -14.75 -13.35
CA SER A 224 -7.85 -14.22 -12.64
C SER A 224 -6.62 -14.14 -13.53
N LYS A 225 -6.26 -15.25 -14.19
CA LYS A 225 -5.16 -15.30 -15.14
C LYS A 225 -5.34 -14.33 -16.30
N LYS A 226 -6.55 -14.25 -16.87
CA LYS A 226 -6.84 -13.31 -17.95
C LYS A 226 -6.63 -11.85 -17.50
N GLN A 227 -7.06 -11.50 -16.30
CA GLN A 227 -6.91 -10.16 -15.75
C GLN A 227 -5.44 -9.85 -15.41
N TYR A 228 -4.70 -10.83 -14.89
CA TYR A 228 -3.26 -10.71 -14.74
C TYR A 228 -2.57 -10.53 -16.10
N ASP A 229 -2.90 -11.32 -17.11
CA ASP A 229 -2.30 -11.18 -18.45
C ASP A 229 -2.63 -9.81 -19.08
N GLN A 230 -3.73 -9.18 -18.66
CA GLN A 230 -4.15 -7.84 -19.11
C GLN A 230 -3.45 -6.68 -18.39
N GLY A 231 -2.69 -6.91 -17.31
CA GLY A 231 -2.10 -5.82 -16.53
C GLY A 231 -2.75 -5.60 -15.17
N TRP A 232 -4.01 -6.03 -15.01
CA TRP A 232 -4.89 -5.62 -13.93
C TRP A 232 -4.35 -5.95 -12.54
N TRP A 233 -3.94 -7.21 -12.31
CA TRP A 233 -3.40 -7.66 -11.02
C TRP A 233 -1.87 -7.61 -10.96
N ALA A 234 -1.33 -7.50 -9.74
CA ALA A 234 0.11 -7.51 -9.47
C ALA A 234 0.77 -8.91 -9.46
N ALA A 235 -0.01 -9.99 -9.43
CA ALA A 235 0.49 -11.37 -9.36
C ALA A 235 -0.43 -12.34 -10.12
N PRO A 236 0.08 -13.47 -10.65
CA PRO A 236 -0.68 -14.41 -11.48
C PRO A 236 -1.51 -15.45 -10.69
N ASP A 237 -1.82 -15.18 -9.41
CA ASP A 237 -2.34 -16.18 -8.49
C ASP A 237 -3.86 -16.03 -8.32
N ASN A 238 -4.59 -17.14 -8.39
CA ASN A 238 -6.05 -17.16 -8.27
C ASN A 238 -6.59 -16.61 -6.92
N SER A 239 -5.74 -16.42 -5.90
CA SER A 239 -6.10 -15.81 -4.63
C SER A 239 -5.88 -14.29 -4.56
N GLU A 240 -5.42 -13.67 -5.65
CA GLU A 240 -5.12 -12.24 -5.77
C GLU A 240 -6.25 -11.35 -5.23
N VAL A 241 -7.52 -11.64 -5.59
CA VAL A 241 -8.67 -10.86 -5.16
C VAL A 241 -8.86 -10.95 -3.65
N VAL A 242 -8.71 -12.15 -3.07
CA VAL A 242 -8.80 -12.32 -1.61
C VAL A 242 -7.69 -11.55 -0.89
N VAL A 243 -6.47 -11.63 -1.41
CA VAL A 243 -5.31 -10.90 -0.85
C VAL A 243 -5.49 -9.39 -1.01
N HIS A 244 -5.98 -8.94 -2.17
CA HIS A 244 -6.26 -7.54 -2.49
C HIS A 244 -7.26 -6.93 -1.51
N GLU A 245 -8.43 -7.56 -1.38
CA GLU A 245 -9.49 -7.08 -0.49
C GLU A 245 -9.04 -7.13 0.99
N THR A 246 -8.22 -8.13 1.36
CA THR A 246 -7.61 -8.16 2.68
C THR A 246 -6.60 -7.01 2.87
N GLY A 247 -5.91 -6.60 1.80
CA GLY A 247 -5.04 -5.42 1.77
C GLY A 247 -5.83 -4.13 2.05
N HIS A 248 -7.02 -3.97 1.46
CA HIS A 248 -7.92 -2.87 1.81
C HIS A 248 -8.38 -2.92 3.26
N ALA A 249 -8.77 -4.10 3.74
CA ALA A 249 -9.14 -4.27 5.15
C ALA A 249 -7.97 -3.87 6.07
N LEU A 250 -6.75 -4.27 5.73
CA LEU A 250 -5.54 -3.94 6.49
C LEU A 250 -5.27 -2.44 6.51
N ALA A 251 -5.34 -1.76 5.36
CA ALA A 251 -5.23 -0.31 5.29
C ALA A 251 -6.29 0.37 6.17
N ASN A 252 -7.53 -0.07 6.03
CA ASN A 252 -8.65 0.46 6.79
C ASN A 252 -8.45 0.31 8.30
N PHE A 253 -7.94 -0.85 8.75
CA PHE A 253 -7.67 -1.09 10.16
C PHE A 253 -6.47 -0.28 10.68
N ALA A 254 -5.41 -0.21 9.87
CA ALA A 254 -4.22 0.57 10.17
C ALA A 254 -4.59 2.05 10.36
N TYR A 255 -5.45 2.59 9.50
CA TYR A 255 -5.88 3.98 9.56
C TYR A 255 -6.61 4.37 10.86
N ILE A 256 -7.13 3.41 11.63
CA ILE A 256 -7.80 3.68 12.90
C ILE A 256 -6.76 3.73 14.02
N LEU A 257 -6.85 4.71 14.93
CA LEU A 257 -5.97 4.77 16.09
C LEU A 257 -6.13 3.53 16.99
N LYS A 258 -5.01 2.97 17.49
CA LYS A 258 -4.98 1.72 18.26
C LYS A 258 -6.04 1.66 19.37
N GLY A 259 -6.23 2.73 20.14
CA GLY A 259 -7.23 2.79 21.21
C GLY A 259 -8.69 2.75 20.72
N SER A 260 -8.98 3.38 19.57
CA SER A 260 -10.32 3.43 18.97
C SER A 260 -10.77 2.08 18.40
N ARG A 261 -9.83 1.19 18.06
CA ARG A 261 -10.13 -0.12 17.46
C ARG A 261 -10.98 -1.01 18.37
N ASN A 262 -10.89 -0.82 19.69
CA ASN A 262 -11.71 -1.55 20.66
C ASN A 262 -13.20 -1.14 20.65
N LEU A 263 -13.50 0.09 20.20
CA LEU A 263 -14.86 0.61 20.12
C LEU A 263 -15.66 0.04 18.95
N ILE A 264 -14.95 -0.47 17.93
CA ILE A 264 -15.56 -1.07 16.74
C ILE A 264 -16.33 -2.35 17.14
N HIS A 265 -15.85 -3.10 18.13
CA HIS A 265 -16.50 -4.33 18.60
C HIS A 265 -17.63 -4.09 19.61
N SER A 266 -17.52 -3.09 20.49
CA SER A 266 -18.34 -3.04 21.71
C SER A 266 -19.76 -2.49 21.50
N ASN A 267 -19.98 -1.65 20.50
CA ASN A 267 -21.26 -0.96 20.27
C ASN A 267 -21.93 -1.34 18.95
N PHE A 268 -21.37 -2.32 18.25
CA PHE A 268 -21.77 -2.67 16.91
C PHE A 268 -22.68 -3.90 16.95
N ASN A 269 -23.98 -3.69 16.69
CA ASN A 269 -25.00 -4.74 16.62
C ASN A 269 -25.48 -4.89 15.16
N PRO A 270 -24.71 -5.54 14.29
CA PRO A 270 -25.06 -5.65 12.88
C PRO A 270 -26.23 -6.59 12.68
N LYS A 271 -26.99 -6.38 11.60
CA LYS A 271 -27.86 -7.44 11.09
C LYS A 271 -26.98 -8.61 10.62
N PRO A 272 -27.21 -9.84 11.10
CA PRO A 272 -26.40 -10.99 10.71
C PRO A 272 -26.38 -11.18 9.19
N GLY A 273 -25.21 -11.50 8.64
CA GLY A 273 -25.08 -12.03 7.27
C GLY A 273 -25.36 -11.05 6.12
N VAL A 274 -25.28 -9.74 6.31
CA VAL A 274 -25.33 -8.77 5.20
C VAL A 274 -24.30 -7.67 5.42
N CYS A 275 -23.48 -7.38 4.41
CA CYS A 275 -22.72 -6.13 4.33
C CYS A 275 -23.70 -4.94 4.27
N SER A 276 -24.13 -4.49 5.44
CA SER A 276 -25.22 -3.52 5.57
C SER A 276 -24.71 -2.09 5.53
N LYS A 277 -25.56 -1.16 5.08
CA LYS A 277 -25.29 0.29 5.18
C LYS A 277 -25.28 0.73 6.65
N LEU A 278 -24.41 1.69 7.00
CA LEU A 278 -24.32 2.29 8.36
C LEU A 278 -25.68 2.72 8.93
N ASP A 279 -26.63 3.11 8.08
CA ASP A 279 -28.00 3.51 8.48
C ASP A 279 -28.79 2.42 9.20
N SER A 280 -28.39 1.16 9.04
CA SER A 280 -29.02 0.01 9.70
C SER A 280 -28.40 -0.34 11.04
N ILE A 281 -27.28 0.30 11.39
CA ILE A 281 -26.50 0.07 12.60
C ILE A 281 -26.93 1.15 13.59
N GLY A 282 -27.63 0.74 14.65
CA GLY A 282 -28.03 1.66 15.71
C GLY A 282 -26.82 2.06 16.56
N GLY A 283 -26.73 3.34 16.92
CA GLY A 283 -25.72 3.88 17.83
C GLY A 283 -24.61 4.64 17.11
N ASP A 284 -24.31 5.85 17.61
CA ASP A 284 -23.17 6.64 17.15
C ASP A 284 -21.91 6.16 17.88
N VAL A 285 -20.87 5.73 17.14
CA VAL A 285 -19.55 5.43 17.70
C VAL A 285 -18.53 6.41 17.13
N GLU A 286 -18.00 7.26 17.99
CA GLU A 286 -16.89 8.14 17.61
C GLU A 286 -15.59 7.34 17.57
N ILE A 287 -15.09 7.12 16.36
CA ILE A 287 -13.76 6.57 16.11
C ILE A 287 -12.79 7.70 15.80
N TYR A 288 -11.57 7.59 16.30
CA TYR A 288 -10.50 8.48 15.87
C TYR A 288 -9.63 7.79 14.83
N VAL A 289 -9.42 8.48 13.71
CA VAL A 289 -8.54 8.06 12.62
C VAL A 289 -7.17 8.71 12.74
N ASN A 290 -6.15 8.04 12.20
CA ASN A 290 -4.81 8.58 12.05
C ASN A 290 -4.85 9.74 11.04
N LYS A 291 -3.95 10.71 11.21
CA LYS A 291 -3.81 11.83 10.28
C LYS A 291 -3.16 11.41 8.95
N VAL A 292 -2.48 10.27 8.93
CA VAL A 292 -1.78 9.74 7.75
C VAL A 292 -2.52 8.52 7.24
N ASP A 293 -3.02 8.57 6.02
CA ASP A 293 -3.63 7.42 5.32
C ASP A 293 -2.54 6.40 4.96
N PRO A 294 -2.76 5.09 5.10
CA PRO A 294 -1.76 4.08 4.77
C PRO A 294 -1.29 4.11 3.32
N ASN A 295 -2.14 4.55 2.38
CA ASN A 295 -1.74 4.74 0.99
C ASN A 295 -0.71 5.87 0.88
N ASP A 296 -0.97 7.01 1.52
CA ASP A 296 -0.04 8.14 1.56
C ASP A 296 1.26 7.77 2.30
N TYR A 297 1.13 6.97 3.36
CA TYR A 297 2.28 6.45 4.10
C TYR A 297 3.16 5.55 3.24
N LEU A 298 2.56 4.64 2.47
CA LEU A 298 3.27 3.79 1.52
C LEU A 298 3.98 4.63 0.46
N VAL A 299 3.29 5.59 -0.16
CA VAL A 299 3.87 6.49 -1.18
C VAL A 299 5.07 7.24 -0.61
N LYS A 300 4.91 7.84 0.57
CA LYS A 300 5.99 8.56 1.25
C LYS A 300 7.16 7.64 1.57
N TYR A 301 6.89 6.47 2.15
CA TYR A 301 7.92 5.50 2.51
C TYR A 301 8.75 5.06 1.29
N LEU A 302 8.07 4.71 0.20
CA LEU A 302 8.71 4.31 -1.05
C LEU A 302 9.50 5.46 -1.67
N GLY A 303 8.94 6.67 -1.71
CA GLY A 303 9.61 7.86 -2.24
C GLY A 303 10.87 8.24 -1.45
N GLU A 304 10.80 8.22 -0.12
CA GLU A 304 11.96 8.49 0.74
C GLU A 304 13.06 7.44 0.55
N ARG A 305 12.70 6.17 0.40
CA ARG A 305 13.64 5.08 0.09
C ARG A 305 14.23 5.17 -1.30
N ALA A 306 13.49 5.76 -2.24
CA ALA A 306 14.00 6.16 -3.52
C ALA A 306 14.88 7.41 -3.44
N GLY A 307 15.18 7.96 -2.27
CA GLY A 307 16.00 9.18 -2.11
C GLY A 307 15.29 10.47 -2.53
N ILE A 308 13.95 10.46 -2.61
CA ILE A 308 13.14 11.62 -2.97
C ILE A 308 12.63 12.28 -1.69
N SER A 309 13.02 13.54 -1.49
CA SER A 309 12.60 14.34 -0.34
C SER A 309 11.08 14.51 -0.27
N SER A 310 10.54 14.59 0.95
CA SER A 310 9.12 14.86 1.21
C SER A 310 8.63 16.21 0.67
N ALA A 311 9.54 17.09 0.24
CA ALA A 311 9.21 18.32 -0.48
C ALA A 311 8.68 18.08 -1.91
N PHE A 312 8.82 16.85 -2.43
CA PHE A 312 8.45 16.47 -3.80
C PHE A 312 7.42 15.34 -3.84
N PRO A 313 6.20 15.56 -3.30
CA PRO A 313 5.19 14.52 -3.18
C PRO A 313 4.77 13.94 -4.55
N LYS A 314 4.76 14.77 -5.60
CA LYS A 314 4.54 14.29 -6.97
C LYS A 314 5.55 13.21 -7.36
N GLN A 315 6.85 13.48 -7.20
CA GLN A 315 7.89 12.52 -7.58
C GLN A 315 7.91 11.30 -6.65
N GLN A 316 7.54 11.44 -5.37
CA GLN A 316 7.34 10.28 -4.48
C GLN A 316 6.22 9.36 -5.00
N THR A 317 5.08 9.93 -5.43
CA THR A 317 3.98 9.16 -6.06
C THR A 317 4.45 8.44 -7.32
N LEU A 318 5.15 9.13 -8.23
CA LEU A 318 5.65 8.52 -9.47
C LEU A 318 6.65 7.38 -9.20
N ALA A 319 7.53 7.53 -8.20
CA ALA A 319 8.43 6.47 -7.79
C ALA A 319 7.66 5.29 -7.17
N ALA A 320 6.68 5.55 -6.31
CA ALA A 320 5.84 4.50 -5.72
C ALA A 320 5.07 3.69 -6.78
N TRP A 321 4.48 4.37 -7.78
CA TRP A 321 3.86 3.71 -8.93
C TRP A 321 4.85 2.86 -9.74
N SER A 322 6.11 3.27 -9.82
CA SER A 322 7.17 2.47 -10.47
C SER A 322 7.47 1.17 -9.72
N PHE A 323 7.27 1.13 -8.40
CA PHE A 323 7.60 -0.02 -7.55
C PHE A 323 6.48 -1.05 -7.46
N VAL A 324 5.23 -0.60 -7.60
CA VAL A 324 4.04 -1.46 -7.63
C VAL A 324 3.68 -1.78 -9.08
N GLN A 325 3.89 -3.01 -9.51
CA GLN A 325 3.73 -3.50 -10.88
C GLN A 325 2.30 -4.00 -11.16
N SER A 326 1.31 -3.16 -10.84
CA SER A 326 -0.12 -3.42 -11.06
C SER A 326 -0.76 -2.26 -11.81
N GLU A 327 -1.47 -2.55 -12.89
CA GLU A 327 -2.24 -1.54 -13.61
C GLU A 327 -3.37 -0.99 -12.75
N TYR A 328 -4.09 -1.85 -12.02
CA TYR A 328 -5.20 -1.43 -11.17
C TYR A 328 -4.72 -0.49 -10.05
N GLY A 329 -3.59 -0.83 -9.44
CA GLY A 329 -2.95 -0.04 -8.38
C GLY A 329 -2.52 1.36 -8.86
N ARG A 330 -2.00 1.43 -10.09
CA ARG A 330 -1.51 2.65 -10.73
C ARG A 330 -2.61 3.54 -11.28
N SER A 331 -3.66 2.94 -11.83
CA SER A 331 -4.79 3.65 -12.45
C SER A 331 -5.78 4.16 -11.42
N GLY A 332 -5.97 3.41 -10.34
CA GLY A 332 -7.03 3.65 -9.36
C GLY A 332 -8.43 3.48 -9.94
N VAL A 333 -9.45 3.85 -9.17
CA VAL A 333 -10.84 3.83 -9.63
C VAL A 333 -11.15 5.07 -10.48
N LYS A 334 -11.93 4.90 -11.56
CA LYS A 334 -12.30 5.94 -12.56
C LYS A 334 -12.66 7.32 -11.99
N ASN A 335 -13.20 7.41 -10.79
CA ASN A 335 -13.63 8.66 -10.15
C ASN A 335 -12.71 9.16 -9.02
N TYR A 336 -11.79 8.32 -8.54
CA TYR A 336 -10.93 8.63 -7.39
C TYR A 336 -9.45 8.76 -7.78
N GLY A 337 -9.03 8.22 -8.92
CA GLY A 337 -7.66 8.34 -9.43
C GLY A 337 -6.63 7.58 -8.59
N GLY A 338 -5.35 7.72 -8.95
CA GLY A 338 -4.24 6.91 -8.44
C GLY A 338 -3.99 7.05 -6.93
N ASN A 339 -3.55 5.94 -6.32
CA ASN A 339 -3.26 5.66 -4.91
C ASN A 339 -4.32 4.86 -4.13
N SER A 340 -5.63 4.91 -4.46
CA SER A 340 -6.66 4.23 -3.66
C SER A 340 -6.48 2.70 -3.63
N GLU A 341 -6.03 2.14 -4.74
CA GLU A 341 -5.77 0.71 -4.93
C GLU A 341 -4.30 0.34 -4.67
N LEU A 342 -3.41 1.34 -4.59
CA LEU A 342 -1.97 1.13 -4.59
C LEU A 342 -1.52 0.32 -3.37
N PHE A 343 -2.09 0.58 -2.19
CA PHE A 343 -1.77 -0.20 -1.00
C PHE A 343 -2.19 -1.67 -1.16
N ALA A 344 -3.45 -1.92 -1.57
CA ALA A 344 -3.96 -3.28 -1.75
C ALA A 344 -3.17 -4.05 -2.80
N GLU A 345 -2.85 -3.42 -3.93
CA GLU A 345 -2.03 -4.03 -4.98
C GLU A 345 -0.58 -4.25 -4.57
N SER A 346 0.00 -3.34 -3.79
CA SER A 346 1.34 -3.55 -3.23
C SER A 346 1.35 -4.72 -2.24
N PHE A 347 0.24 -4.95 -1.54
CA PHE A 347 0.08 -6.07 -0.63
C PHE A 347 -0.06 -7.39 -1.39
N VAL A 348 -0.82 -7.42 -2.50
CA VAL A 348 -0.88 -8.53 -3.46
C VAL A 348 0.52 -8.84 -3.98
N GLN A 349 1.23 -7.84 -4.52
CA GLN A 349 2.58 -8.01 -5.04
C GLN A 349 3.52 -8.56 -3.98
N TRP A 350 3.54 -7.98 -2.79
CA TRP A 350 4.38 -8.46 -1.70
C TRP A 350 4.07 -9.91 -1.34
N PHE A 351 2.80 -10.28 -1.25
CA PHE A 351 2.45 -11.60 -0.74
C PHE A 351 2.61 -12.70 -1.79
N LEU A 352 2.22 -12.42 -3.05
CA LEU A 352 2.02 -13.43 -4.08
C LEU A 352 3.16 -13.50 -5.11
N THR A 353 4.16 -12.62 -5.06
CA THR A 353 5.33 -12.71 -5.95
C THR A 353 6.10 -14.03 -5.71
N PRO A 354 6.28 -14.88 -6.73
CA PRO A 354 7.11 -16.10 -6.64
C PRO A 354 8.56 -15.81 -6.26
N ASP A 355 9.22 -16.72 -5.54
CA ASP A 355 10.56 -16.52 -4.99
C ASP A 355 11.61 -16.16 -6.06
N ASP A 356 11.53 -16.75 -7.24
CA ASP A 356 12.42 -16.49 -8.39
C ASP A 356 12.13 -15.15 -9.08
N LYS A 357 11.00 -14.52 -8.75
CA LYS A 357 10.56 -13.21 -9.26
C LYS A 357 10.71 -12.09 -8.22
N LYS A 358 11.22 -12.38 -7.01
CA LYS A 358 11.40 -11.37 -5.95
C LYS A 358 12.57 -10.44 -6.26
N GLY A 359 12.25 -9.23 -6.70
CA GLY A 359 13.19 -8.11 -6.90
C GLY A 359 13.31 -7.17 -5.70
N LEU A 360 14.06 -6.08 -5.85
CA LEU A 360 14.18 -5.03 -4.82
C LEU A 360 12.86 -4.32 -4.56
N ASN A 361 11.96 -4.24 -5.56
CA ASN A 361 10.57 -3.81 -5.35
C ASN A 361 9.83 -4.70 -4.36
N TRP A 362 9.98 -6.01 -4.47
CA TRP A 362 9.40 -6.92 -3.49
C TRP A 362 10.07 -6.74 -2.12
N GLU A 363 11.39 -6.60 -2.07
CA GLU A 363 12.13 -6.49 -0.81
C GLU A 363 11.73 -5.25 0.00
N ILE A 364 11.56 -4.09 -0.66
CA ILE A 364 11.10 -2.88 0.04
C ILE A 364 9.65 -2.97 0.52
N LEU A 365 8.78 -3.63 -0.26
CA LEU A 365 7.41 -3.89 0.19
C LEU A 365 7.42 -4.86 1.37
N ASN A 366 8.32 -5.85 1.36
CA ASN A 366 8.51 -6.74 2.48
C ASN A 366 8.96 -5.99 3.73
N GLU A 367 9.91 -5.07 3.63
CA GLU A 367 10.30 -4.21 4.75
C GLU A 367 9.12 -3.34 5.24
N PHE A 368 8.35 -2.77 4.30
CA PHE A 368 7.18 -1.97 4.63
C PHE A 368 6.13 -2.75 5.43
N PHE A 369 5.67 -3.89 4.91
CA PHE A 369 4.61 -4.67 5.55
C PHE A 369 5.08 -5.39 6.82
N THR A 370 6.35 -5.79 6.89
CA THR A 370 6.84 -6.53 8.06
C THR A 370 7.36 -5.65 9.19
N SER A 371 7.72 -4.39 8.90
CA SER A 371 8.23 -3.44 9.90
C SER A 371 7.51 -2.10 9.82
N ALA A 372 7.68 -1.32 8.75
CA ALA A 372 7.31 0.10 8.75
C ALA A 372 5.81 0.34 9.05
N LEU A 373 4.92 -0.41 8.39
CA LEU A 373 3.47 -0.35 8.62
C LEU A 373 3.14 -0.73 10.07
N LYS A 374 3.74 -1.82 10.54
CA LYS A 374 3.53 -2.36 11.88
C LYS A 374 3.97 -1.39 12.95
N ASP A 375 5.12 -0.74 12.78
CA ASP A 375 5.69 0.22 13.72
C ASP A 375 4.88 1.52 13.74
N ASN A 376 4.48 2.03 12.57
CA ASN A 376 3.71 3.26 12.47
C ASN A 376 2.27 3.13 13.02
N TYR A 377 1.64 1.97 12.82
CA TYR A 377 0.24 1.74 13.21
C TYR A 377 0.06 0.77 14.39
N LEU A 378 1.17 0.32 14.99
CA LEU A 378 1.24 -0.59 16.14
C LEU A 378 0.26 -1.76 16.00
N LEU A 379 0.38 -2.48 14.88
CA LEU A 379 -0.56 -3.53 14.48
C LEU A 379 -0.48 -4.80 15.34
N SER A 380 0.54 -4.94 16.19
CA SER A 380 0.71 -6.05 17.15
C SER A 380 0.43 -5.69 18.60
#